data_AF-A0A1W1CYW2-F1
#
_entry.id   AF-A0A1W1CYW2-F1
#
_cell.length_a   1.000
_cell.length_b   1.000
_cell.length_c   1.000
_cell.angle_alpha   90.00
_cell.angle_beta   90.00
_cell.angle_gamma   90.00
#
_symmetry.space_group_name_H-M   'P 1'
#
loop_
_entity.id
_entity.type
_entity.pdbx_description
1 polymer ?
#
loop_
_entity_poly.entity_id
_entity_poly.type
_entity_poly.pdbx_seq_one_letter_code
_entity_poly.pdbx_strand_id
1 'polypeptide(L)' 'MAVPEDIGCKNMECKESPNCQRTVIYENKTAREVKSFGGTKDKGCGKFIPKKD' A
#
# COMPACT_ATOMS: atom_id res chain seq x y z
N MET A 1 6.28 -15.35 -3.82
CA MET A 1 5.07 -14.98 -4.57
C MET A 1 4.97 -13.46 -4.63
N ALA A 2 4.84 -12.89 -5.83
CA ALA A 2 4.58 -11.47 -6.00
C ALA A 2 3.15 -11.18 -5.52
N VAL A 3 2.98 -10.07 -4.79
CA VAL A 3 1.64 -9.60 -4.39
C VAL A 3 1.12 -8.73 -5.55
N PRO A 4 -0.05 -9.04 -6.13
CA PRO A 4 -0.64 -8.23 -7.19
C PRO A 4 -0.73 -6.74 -6.82
N GLU A 5 -0.55 -5.85 -7.81
CA GLU A 5 -0.56 -4.40 -7.62
C GLU A 5 -1.96 -3.85 -7.31
N ASP A 6 -3.02 -4.56 -7.71
CA ASP A 6 -4.44 -4.24 -7.49
C ASP A 6 -4.95 -4.61 -6.09
N ILE A 7 -4.07 -5.09 -5.20
CA ILE A 7 -4.38 -5.29 -3.78
C ILE A 7 -4.00 -4.04 -2.97
N GLY A 8 -5.00 -3.41 -2.36
CA GLY A 8 -4.86 -2.22 -1.54
C GLY A 8 -4.22 -2.50 -0.17
N CYS A 9 -3.63 -1.45 0.41
CA CYS A 9 -2.97 -1.49 1.71
C CYS A 9 -3.67 -0.55 2.69
N LYS A 10 -4.26 -1.09 3.76
CA LYS A 10 -4.89 -0.28 4.83
C LYS A 10 -3.94 0.08 5.98
N ASN A 11 -2.63 -0.10 5.81
CA ASN A 11 -1.64 0.24 6.82
C ASN A 11 -1.35 1.75 6.83
N MET A 12 -2.12 2.49 7.63
CA MET A 12 -1.95 3.93 7.82
C MET A 12 -0.72 4.30 8.67
N GLU A 13 -0.08 3.32 9.33
CA GLU A 13 1.14 3.55 10.10
C GLU A 13 2.42 3.43 9.27
N CYS A 14 2.31 2.97 8.02
CA CYS A 14 3.45 2.94 7.11
C CYS A 14 3.86 4.37 6.73
N LYS A 15 5.13 4.72 6.98
CA LYS A 15 5.70 6.03 6.59
C LYS A 15 5.50 6.35 5.11
N GLU A 16 5.58 5.33 4.25
CA GLU A 16 5.46 5.47 2.80
C GLU A 16 4.02 5.29 2.30
N SER A 17 3.02 5.15 3.18
CA SER A 17 1.61 5.15 2.82
C SER A 17 1.22 6.31 1.88
N PRO A 18 1.60 7.60 2.14
CA PRO A 18 1.30 8.71 1.24
C PRO A 18 2.02 8.65 -0.11
N ASN A 19 3.01 7.79 -0.30
CA ASN A 19 3.73 7.61 -1.57
C ASN A 19 3.41 6.27 -2.24
N CYS A 20 2.49 5.48 -1.67
CA CYS A 20 2.24 4.11 -2.10
C CYS A 20 0.96 3.99 -2.93
N GLN A 21 1.06 3.40 -4.12
CA GLN A 21 -0.08 3.08 -4.98
C GLN A 21 -1.09 2.18 -4.27
N ARG A 22 -0.65 1.28 -3.38
CA ARG A 22 -1.55 0.41 -2.62
C ARG A 22 -2.45 1.20 -1.67
N THR A 23 -1.96 2.29 -1.11
CA THR A 23 -2.77 3.19 -0.30
C THR A 23 -3.76 3.93 -1.18
N VAL A 24 -3.32 4.42 -2.35
CA VAL A 24 -4.21 5.12 -3.31
C VAL A 24 -5.41 4.27 -3.69
N ILE A 25 -5.19 3.03 -4.13
CA ILE A 25 -6.30 2.15 -4.56
C ILE A 25 -7.19 1.73 -3.38
N TYR A 26 -6.66 1.73 -2.15
CA TYR A 26 -7.44 1.52 -0.94
C TYR A 26 -8.34 2.73 -0.64
N GLU A 27 -7.77 3.95 -0.64
CA GLU A 27 -8.50 5.20 -0.41
C GLU A 27 -9.55 5.47 -1.48
N ASN A 28 -9.21 5.21 -2.75
CA ASN A 28 -10.10 5.35 -3.89
C ASN A 28 -11.15 4.22 -4.00
N LYS A 29 -11.08 3.20 -3.12
CA LYS A 29 -11.96 2.00 -3.17
C LYS A 29 -11.95 1.28 -4.52
N THR A 30 -10.82 1.35 -5.23
CA THR A 30 -10.59 0.67 -6.52
C THR A 30 -9.77 -0.61 -6.37
N ALA A 31 -9.29 -0.91 -5.16
CA ALA A 31 -8.60 -2.16 -4.86
C ALA A 31 -9.53 -3.37 -5.00
N ARG A 32 -9.03 -4.44 -5.62
CA ARG A 32 -9.73 -5.73 -5.71
C ARG A 32 -9.93 -6.35 -4.33
N GLU A 33 -8.89 -6.28 -3.51
CA GLU A 33 -8.85 -6.75 -2.13
C GLU A 33 -8.08 -5.75 -1.27
N VAL A 34 -8.36 -5.71 0.03
CA VAL A 34 -7.64 -4.86 0.98
C VAL A 34 -6.92 -5.72 2.01
N LYS A 35 -5.60 -5.53 2.15
CA LYS A 35 -4.77 -6.22 3.15
C LYS A 35 -3.99 -5.20 3.96
N SER A 36 -3.48 -5.61 5.13
CA SER A 36 -2.41 -4.87 5.81
C SER A 36 -1.08 -5.51 5.49
N PHE A 37 -0.20 -4.77 4.82
CA PHE A 37 1.17 -5.20 4.60
C PHE A 37 2.07 -4.73 5.73
N GLY A 38 3.09 -5.53 6.04
CA GLY A 38 4.09 -5.18 7.05
C GLY A 38 4.81 -3.90 6.67
N GLY A 39 4.92 -2.99 7.64
CA GLY A 39 5.64 -1.73 7.52
C GLY A 39 5.36 -0.85 8.72
N THR A 40 6.35 -0.08 9.14
CA THR A 40 6.28 0.81 10.31
C THR A 40 6.54 2.26 9.90
N LYS A 41 6.37 3.16 10.86
CA LYS A 41 6.69 4.59 10.74
C LYS A 41 8.19 4.83 10.49
N ASP A 42 9.05 3.87 10.79
CA ASP A 42 10.50 4.00 10.65
C ASP A 42 11.06 3.34 9.39
N LYS A 43 10.55 2.16 9.03
CA LYS A 43 11.17 1.30 8.00
C LYS A 43 10.42 1.25 6.65
N GLY A 44 9.19 1.78 6.59
CA GLY A 44 8.36 1.65 5.39
C GLY A 44 7.88 0.21 5.16
N CYS A 45 7.27 -0.07 4.01
CA CYS A 45 6.65 -1.35 3.69
C CYS A 45 7.42 -2.12 2.61
N GLY A 46 7.74 -3.39 2.85
CA GLY A 46 8.44 -4.24 1.86
C GLY A 46 7.60 -4.63 0.64
N LYS A 47 6.32 -4.24 0.61
CA LYS A 47 5.41 -4.35 -0.53
C LYS A 47 5.03 -2.98 -1.09
N PHE A 48 5.86 -1.96 -0.83
CA PHE A 48 5.71 -0.62 -1.39
C PHE A 48 5.62 -0.68 -2.92
N ILE A 49 4.67 0.05 -3.46
CA ILE A 49 4.53 0.31 -4.89
C ILE A 49 4.51 1.82 -5.01
N PRO A 50 5.44 2.47 -5.72
CA PRO A 50 5.39 3.92 -5.90
C PRO A 50 4.08 4.34 -6.59
N LYS A 51 3.51 5.47 -6.15
CA LYS A 51 2.39 6.10 -6.85
C LYS A 51 2.76 6.31 -8.33
N LYS A 52 1.84 5.98 -9.22
CA LYS A 52 1.95 6.34 -10.64
C LYS A 52 1.32 7.73 -10.78
N ASP A 53 2.06 8.67 -11.39
CA ASP A 53 1.58 10.00 -11.77
C ASP A 53 0.33 9.93 -12.67
#